data_AF-A0A2T2VMI8-F1
#
_entry.id   AF-A0A2T2VMI8-F1
#
_cell.length_a   1.000
_cell.length_b   1.000
_cell.length_c   1.000
_cell.angle_alpha   90.00
_cell.angle_beta   90.00
_cell.angle_gamma   90.00
#
_symmetry.space_group_name_H-M   'P 1'
#
loop_
_entity.id
_entity.type
_entity.pdbx_description
1 polymer ?
#
loop_
_entity_poly.entity_id
_entity_poly.type
_entity_poly.pdbx_seq_one_letter_code
_entity_poly.pdbx_strand_id
1 'polypeptide(L)'
;QVSNLSGCDSTVMDSIVVFPNAIARFDTTGPITSKAPLTIDTSIVKAVHTVGNGEYLWFIDSIGTVVYQETGINNLSYTIQSGNSTFILGLIVESAWNCENDSVFLEFTTNDIGGTVPISRPVIDHPVDLIDYWPPSLLSVEVRSMNGQVIWNSQGDFNALPHLKNGCYYMSLFWDNNAVTRNKFIQID
;
A
#
# COMPACT_ATOMS: atom_id res chain seq x y z
N GLN A 1 -9.95 -44.33 43.25
CA GLN A 1 -9.31 -45.57 43.73
C GLN A 1 -10.44 -46.54 44.06
N VAL A 2 -10.47 -47.73 43.45
CA VAL A 2 -11.46 -48.77 43.79
C VAL A 2 -10.67 -49.97 44.28
N SER A 3 -10.76 -50.24 45.57
CA SER A 3 -10.13 -51.41 46.21
C SER A 3 -11.19 -52.48 46.43
N ASN A 4 -10.97 -53.70 45.93
CA ASN A 4 -11.64 -54.87 46.47
C ASN A 4 -10.82 -55.43 47.67
N LEU A 5 -11.43 -56.33 48.43
CA LEU A 5 -10.93 -56.84 49.73
C LEU A 5 -9.56 -57.54 49.70
N SER A 6 -8.92 -57.69 48.52
CA SER A 6 -7.67 -58.44 48.31
C SER A 6 -6.45 -57.56 47.99
N GLY A 7 -6.55 -56.23 48.09
CA GLY A 7 -5.38 -55.34 48.06
C GLY A 7 -4.66 -55.21 46.70
N CYS A 8 -5.26 -55.67 45.60
CA CYS A 8 -4.75 -55.35 44.27
C CYS A 8 -5.18 -53.93 43.88
N ASP A 9 -4.25 -52.98 43.92
CA ASP A 9 -4.43 -51.67 43.30
C ASP A 9 -4.10 -51.82 41.81
N SER A 10 -5.08 -51.61 40.93
CA SER A 10 -4.87 -51.66 39.48
C SER A 10 -4.92 -50.24 38.93
N THR A 11 -3.75 -49.71 38.57
CA THR A 11 -3.65 -48.46 37.83
C THR A 11 -3.57 -48.79 36.34
N VAL A 12 -4.68 -48.63 35.62
CA VAL A 12 -4.66 -48.57 34.16
C VAL A 12 -4.28 -47.14 33.77
N MET A 13 -3.16 -46.98 33.07
CA MET A 13 -2.80 -45.68 32.49
C MET A 13 -3.26 -45.63 31.04
N ASP A 14 -3.95 -44.56 30.70
CA ASP A 14 -4.32 -44.18 29.33
C ASP A 14 -3.74 -42.79 29.05
N SER A 15 -3.35 -42.53 27.81
CA SER A 15 -2.73 -41.26 27.40
C SER A 15 -3.52 -40.62 26.27
N ILE A 16 -3.90 -39.36 26.44
CA ILE A 16 -4.56 -38.55 25.42
C ILE A 16 -3.51 -37.66 24.76
N VAL A 17 -3.46 -37.65 23.43
CA VAL A 17 -2.64 -36.74 22.63
C VAL A 17 -3.54 -35.62 22.11
N VAL A 18 -3.13 -34.36 22.31
CA VAL A 18 -3.85 -33.17 21.84
C VAL A 18 -2.97 -32.44 20.83
N PHE A 19 -3.53 -32.17 19.65
CA PHE A 19 -2.86 -31.40 18.61
C PHE A 19 -3.43 -29.98 18.54
N PRO A 20 -2.58 -28.95 18.37
CA PRO A 20 -3.03 -27.57 18.30
C PRO A 20 -3.58 -27.20 16.90
N ASN A 21 -4.50 -26.23 16.89
CA ASN A 21 -4.91 -25.53 15.68
C ASN A 21 -3.75 -24.71 15.10
N ALA A 22 -3.85 -24.35 13.82
CA ALA A 22 -2.95 -23.37 13.22
C ALA A 22 -3.19 -21.98 13.82
N ILE A 23 -2.16 -21.14 13.75
CA ILE A 23 -2.24 -19.72 14.14
C ILE A 23 -1.62 -18.88 13.02
N ALA A 24 -2.44 -18.07 12.37
CA ALA A 24 -2.03 -17.17 11.30
C ALA A 24 -1.70 -15.78 11.88
N ARG A 25 -0.47 -15.31 11.65
CA ARG A 25 -0.02 -14.03 12.20
C ARG A 25 1.10 -13.41 11.38
N PHE A 26 1.02 -12.09 11.22
CA PHE A 26 2.10 -11.26 10.69
C PHE A 26 3.02 -10.73 11.79
N ASP A 27 4.30 -10.50 11.47
CA ASP A 27 5.21 -9.74 12.34
C ASP A 27 4.97 -8.22 12.26
N THR A 28 4.31 -7.78 11.20
CA THR A 28 3.94 -6.38 10.95
C THR A 28 2.49 -6.11 11.36
N THR A 29 2.24 -4.92 11.91
CA THR A 29 0.90 -4.45 12.31
C THR A 29 0.45 -3.22 11.51
N GLY A 30 -0.84 -3.14 11.22
CA GLY A 30 -1.49 -1.95 10.65
C GLY A 30 -1.42 -1.86 9.12
N PRO A 31 -2.21 -0.95 8.52
CA PRO A 31 -2.17 -0.76 7.08
C PRO A 31 -0.81 -0.22 6.65
N ILE A 32 -0.24 -0.78 5.58
CA ILE A 32 1.03 -0.32 5.01
C ILE A 32 0.73 0.64 3.87
N THR A 33 1.28 1.85 3.96
CA THR A 33 1.15 2.87 2.92
C THR A 33 2.50 3.20 2.33
N SER A 34 2.68 2.99 1.03
CA SER A 34 3.93 3.27 0.31
C SER A 34 3.68 3.77 -1.11
N LYS A 35 4.73 4.12 -1.85
CA LYS A 35 4.62 4.55 -3.26
C LYS A 35 4.69 3.36 -4.22
N ALA A 36 3.97 3.42 -5.33
CA ALA A 36 4.03 2.42 -6.40
C ALA A 36 5.08 2.77 -7.48
N PRO A 37 5.92 1.83 -7.95
CA PRO A 37 5.76 0.40 -7.71
C PRO A 37 6.26 0.00 -6.31
N LEU A 38 5.48 -0.86 -5.66
CA LEU A 38 5.80 -1.44 -4.36
C LEU A 38 5.91 -2.95 -4.54
N THR A 39 7.09 -3.51 -4.29
CA THR A 39 7.26 -4.94 -4.12
C THR A 39 6.96 -5.29 -2.68
N ILE A 40 5.87 -6.02 -2.45
CA ILE A 40 5.52 -6.63 -1.17
C ILE A 40 6.17 -8.01 -1.13
N ASP A 41 7.08 -8.19 -0.18
CA ASP A 41 7.79 -9.44 0.05
C ASP A 41 8.02 -9.69 1.55
N THR A 42 8.75 -10.76 1.85
CA THR A 42 9.10 -11.16 3.22
C THR A 42 10.13 -10.26 3.91
N SER A 43 10.62 -9.21 3.25
CA SER A 43 11.36 -8.14 3.93
C SER A 43 10.43 -7.11 4.58
N ILE A 44 9.20 -6.97 4.08
CA ILE A 44 8.19 -6.00 4.56
C ILE A 44 7.20 -6.66 5.52
N VAL A 45 6.75 -7.88 5.20
CA VAL A 45 5.82 -8.66 6.05
C VAL A 45 6.23 -10.12 6.09
N LYS A 46 6.41 -10.65 7.30
CA LYS A 46 6.72 -12.06 7.53
C LYS A 46 5.58 -12.75 8.24
N ALA A 47 5.38 -14.02 7.89
CA ALA A 47 4.56 -14.89 8.71
C ALA A 47 5.33 -15.28 9.98
N VAL A 48 4.65 -15.27 11.13
CA VAL A 48 5.23 -15.75 12.38
C VAL A 48 4.92 -17.23 12.54
N HIS A 49 5.96 -18.05 12.70
CA HIS A 49 5.78 -19.48 12.92
C HIS A 49 5.43 -19.81 14.37
N THR A 50 4.47 -20.71 14.56
CA THR A 50 4.09 -21.29 15.85
C THR A 50 4.01 -22.80 15.74
N VAL A 51 4.28 -23.50 16.85
CA VAL A 51 4.04 -24.95 16.97
C VAL A 51 2.55 -25.19 16.72
N GLY A 52 2.20 -25.96 15.69
CA GLY A 52 0.82 -25.98 15.14
C GLY A 52 0.78 -25.85 13.64
N ASN A 53 1.64 -24.99 13.13
CA ASN A 53 1.52 -24.53 11.75
C ASN A 53 2.22 -25.51 10.80
N GLY A 54 1.50 -25.86 9.75
CA GLY A 54 1.96 -26.63 8.60
C GLY A 54 2.27 -25.71 7.42
N GLU A 55 1.44 -25.80 6.37
CA GLU A 55 1.61 -25.00 5.15
C GLU A 55 1.11 -23.55 5.32
N TYR A 56 1.72 -22.65 4.56
CA TYR A 56 1.38 -21.23 4.51
C TYR A 56 0.95 -20.90 3.10
N LEU A 57 -0.24 -20.32 2.95
CA LEU A 57 -0.79 -19.86 1.68
C LEU A 57 -0.91 -18.34 1.72
N TRP A 58 -0.09 -17.67 0.94
CA TRP A 58 -0.14 -16.24 0.71
C TRP A 58 -1.08 -15.94 -0.45
N PHE A 59 -1.85 -14.86 -0.35
CA PHE A 59 -2.57 -14.31 -1.48
C PHE A 59 -2.72 -12.80 -1.38
N ILE A 60 -2.88 -12.14 -2.53
CA ILE A 60 -3.23 -10.73 -2.60
C ILE A 60 -4.54 -10.60 -3.37
N ASP A 61 -5.48 -9.91 -2.74
CA ASP A 61 -6.77 -9.58 -3.31
C ASP A 61 -6.82 -8.09 -3.70
N SER A 62 -7.36 -7.83 -4.89
CA SER A 62 -7.70 -6.51 -5.40
C SER A 62 -9.20 -6.44 -5.64
N ILE A 63 -9.94 -5.80 -4.73
CA ILE A 63 -11.38 -5.54 -4.86
C ILE A 63 -12.19 -6.84 -5.10
N GLY A 64 -11.91 -7.87 -4.31
CA GLY A 64 -12.58 -9.18 -4.35
C GLY A 64 -12.06 -10.13 -5.43
N THR A 65 -10.95 -9.80 -6.08
CA THR A 65 -10.26 -10.69 -7.04
C THR A 65 -8.86 -11.02 -6.56
N VAL A 66 -8.55 -12.31 -6.41
CA VAL A 66 -7.19 -12.77 -6.10
C VAL A 66 -6.29 -12.54 -7.32
N VAL A 67 -5.29 -11.67 -7.17
CA VAL A 67 -4.32 -11.30 -8.22
C VAL A 67 -2.95 -11.97 -8.04
N TYR A 68 -2.72 -12.59 -6.89
CA TYR A 68 -1.49 -13.32 -6.57
C TYR A 68 -1.80 -14.39 -5.53
N GLN A 69 -1.16 -15.55 -5.66
CA GLN A 69 -1.26 -16.65 -4.71
C GLN A 69 0.03 -17.49 -4.76
N GLU A 70 0.58 -17.85 -3.61
CA GLU A 70 1.79 -18.67 -3.51
C GLU A 70 1.84 -19.44 -2.19
N THR A 71 2.42 -20.64 -2.18
CA THR A 71 2.61 -21.42 -0.95
C THR A 71 4.03 -21.34 -0.41
N GLY A 72 4.19 -21.53 0.89
CA GLY A 72 5.47 -21.52 1.59
C GLY A 72 5.67 -20.27 2.45
N ILE A 73 6.21 -20.46 3.65
CA ILE A 73 6.33 -19.40 4.67
C ILE A 73 7.13 -18.17 4.19
N ASN A 74 8.08 -18.36 3.26
CA ASN A 74 8.99 -17.32 2.79
C ASN A 74 8.73 -16.86 1.34
N ASN A 75 7.66 -17.32 0.70
CA ASN A 75 7.50 -17.18 -0.76
C ASN A 75 6.71 -15.94 -1.22
N LEU A 76 6.28 -15.07 -0.30
CA LEU A 76 5.63 -13.80 -0.64
C LEU A 76 6.56 -12.92 -1.48
N SER A 77 6.15 -12.63 -2.71
CA SER A 77 6.82 -11.68 -3.60
C SER A 77 5.86 -11.23 -4.70
N TYR A 78 5.27 -10.04 -4.55
CA TYR A 78 4.37 -9.45 -5.53
C TYR A 78 4.64 -7.96 -5.71
N THR A 79 4.66 -7.48 -6.95
CA THR A 79 4.88 -6.05 -7.24
C THR A 79 3.59 -5.38 -7.68
N ILE A 80 3.09 -4.48 -6.83
CA ILE A 80 1.99 -3.58 -7.16
C ILE A 80 2.55 -2.46 -8.04
N GLN A 81 2.01 -2.32 -9.26
CA GLN A 81 2.48 -1.32 -10.23
C GLN A 81 1.71 0.00 -10.17
N SER A 82 0.41 -0.05 -9.85
CA SER A 82 -0.46 1.13 -9.78
C SER A 82 -0.37 1.80 -8.43
N GLY A 83 -0.35 3.13 -8.38
CA GLY A 83 -0.61 3.86 -7.15
C GLY A 83 -2.10 4.12 -6.95
N ASN A 84 -2.41 4.80 -5.85
CA ASN A 84 -3.76 5.09 -5.38
C ASN A 84 -4.67 3.85 -5.37
N SER A 85 -4.09 2.70 -5.05
CA SER A 85 -4.74 1.39 -5.10
C SER A 85 -4.65 0.71 -3.74
N THR A 86 -5.75 0.10 -3.32
CA THR A 86 -5.85 -0.66 -2.06
C THR A 86 -5.90 -2.16 -2.37
N PHE A 87 -5.14 -2.93 -1.61
CA PHE A 87 -5.03 -4.39 -1.72
C PHE A 87 -5.15 -5.02 -0.34
N ILE A 88 -5.60 -6.27 -0.29
CA ILE A 88 -5.62 -7.07 0.93
C ILE A 88 -4.58 -8.19 0.76
N LEU A 89 -3.57 -8.20 1.62
CA LEU A 89 -2.69 -9.35 1.80
C LEU A 89 -3.37 -10.32 2.77
N GLY A 90 -3.66 -11.53 2.30
CA GLY A 90 -4.13 -12.61 3.12
C GLY A 90 -3.06 -13.65 3.36
N LEU A 91 -3.08 -14.23 4.55
CA LEU A 91 -2.31 -15.40 4.91
C LEU A 91 -3.24 -16.43 5.52
N ILE A 92 -3.32 -17.60 4.89
CA ILE A 92 -3.96 -18.79 5.45
C ILE A 92 -2.86 -19.73 5.92
N VAL A 93 -3.00 -20.27 7.13
CA VAL A 93 -2.07 -21.24 7.68
C VAL A 93 -2.81 -22.53 7.97
N GLU A 94 -2.30 -23.63 7.41
CA GLU A 94 -2.85 -24.96 7.64
C GLU A 94 -2.29 -25.58 8.91
N SER A 95 -3.09 -26.39 9.61
CA SER A 95 -2.58 -27.15 10.75
C SER A 95 -1.70 -28.31 10.27
N ALA A 96 -0.53 -28.49 10.90
CA ALA A 96 0.34 -29.63 10.62
C ALA A 96 -0.29 -31.00 10.98
N TRP A 97 -1.41 -31.00 11.71
CA TRP A 97 -2.14 -32.19 12.16
C TRP A 97 -3.57 -32.25 11.64
N ASN A 98 -3.91 -31.49 10.58
CA ASN A 98 -5.26 -31.40 10.02
C ASN A 98 -6.32 -30.98 11.05
N CYS A 99 -5.91 -30.19 12.05
CA CYS A 99 -6.84 -29.46 12.92
C CYS A 99 -7.37 -28.21 12.18
N GLU A 100 -7.93 -27.26 12.91
CA GLU A 100 -8.49 -26.05 12.31
C GLU A 100 -7.38 -25.16 11.71
N ASN A 101 -7.62 -24.69 10.50
CA ASN A 101 -6.79 -23.69 9.83
C ASN A 101 -7.12 -22.29 10.35
N ASP A 102 -6.19 -21.36 10.22
CA ASP A 102 -6.40 -19.97 10.64
C ASP A 102 -6.04 -19.00 9.52
N SER A 103 -6.59 -17.79 9.58
CA SER A 103 -6.38 -16.76 8.56
C SER A 103 -6.20 -15.37 9.16
N VAL A 104 -5.31 -14.59 8.56
CA VAL A 104 -5.08 -13.18 8.93
C VAL A 104 -4.95 -12.32 7.68
N PHE A 105 -5.36 -11.06 7.80
CA PHE A 105 -5.44 -10.12 6.70
C PHE A 105 -4.75 -8.80 7.06
N LEU A 106 -4.11 -8.19 6.06
CA LEU A 106 -3.46 -6.89 6.19
C LEU A 106 -3.78 -6.03 4.97
N GLU A 107 -4.19 -4.79 5.21
CA GLU A 107 -4.45 -3.84 4.13
C GLU A 107 -3.14 -3.16 3.68
N PHE A 108 -2.98 -3.03 2.37
CA PHE A 108 -1.92 -2.25 1.74
C PHE A 108 -2.54 -1.17 0.88
N THR A 109 -2.04 0.05 1.01
CA THR A 109 -2.38 1.16 0.11
C THR A 109 -1.11 1.65 -0.58
N THR A 110 -1.20 1.81 -1.89
CA THR A 110 -0.15 2.43 -2.67
C THR A 110 -0.52 3.84 -3.07
N ASN A 111 0.46 4.73 -3.17
CA ASN A 111 0.34 6.09 -3.68
C ASN A 111 1.15 6.20 -4.98
N ASP A 112 0.72 7.00 -5.95
CA ASP A 112 1.47 7.15 -7.20
C ASP A 112 2.88 7.76 -6.98
N ILE A 113 3.88 7.30 -7.74
CA ILE A 113 5.20 7.97 -7.82
C ILE A 113 5.11 9.35 -8.49
N GLY A 114 4.06 9.62 -9.26
CA GLY A 114 3.70 10.94 -9.77
C GLY A 114 2.45 11.44 -9.06
N GLY A 115 2.62 12.32 -8.07
CA GLY A 115 1.56 12.65 -7.11
C GLY A 115 0.22 13.08 -7.71
N THR A 116 -0.84 12.48 -7.18
CA THR A 116 -2.18 13.08 -7.08
C THR A 116 -2.73 12.75 -5.71
N VAL A 117 -2.20 13.43 -4.68
CA VAL A 117 -3.01 13.67 -3.47
C VAL A 117 -4.31 14.31 -3.96
N PRO A 118 -5.50 13.90 -3.50
CA PRO A 118 -6.69 14.72 -3.67
C PRO A 118 -6.41 16.02 -2.92
N ILE A 119 -5.94 17.02 -3.65
CA ILE A 119 -5.70 18.34 -3.11
C ILE A 119 -7.06 18.78 -2.55
N SER A 120 -7.14 19.03 -1.24
CA SER A 120 -7.95 20.17 -0.80
C SER A 120 -7.47 21.31 -1.68
N ARG A 121 -8.30 21.75 -2.62
CA ARG A 121 -7.92 22.73 -3.64
C ARG A 121 -7.21 23.88 -2.92
N PRO A 122 -5.91 24.11 -3.13
CA PRO A 122 -5.30 25.30 -2.60
C PRO A 122 -5.96 26.43 -3.39
N VAL A 123 -6.82 27.20 -2.71
CA VAL A 123 -7.26 28.50 -3.21
C VAL A 123 -5.99 29.33 -3.25
N ILE A 124 -5.50 29.61 -4.46
CA ILE A 124 -4.36 30.50 -4.66
C ILE A 124 -4.96 31.86 -4.94
N ASP A 125 -5.15 32.64 -3.87
CA ASP A 125 -5.67 34.01 -3.98
C ASP A 125 -4.67 34.92 -4.73
N HIS A 126 -3.37 34.56 -4.74
CA HIS A 126 -2.36 35.32 -5.47
C HIS A 126 -1.22 34.45 -6.04
N PRO A 127 -0.82 34.64 -7.32
CA PRO A 127 0.23 33.83 -7.97
C PRO A 127 1.65 33.98 -7.38
N VAL A 128 1.91 35.02 -6.58
CA VAL A 128 3.20 35.25 -5.89
C VAL A 128 3.50 34.17 -4.84
N ASP A 129 2.46 33.59 -4.23
CA ASP A 129 2.62 32.56 -3.20
C ASP A 129 3.16 31.23 -3.76
N LEU A 130 3.25 31.10 -5.09
CA LEU A 130 3.89 29.98 -5.76
C LEU A 130 5.42 30.13 -5.80
N ILE A 131 5.94 31.35 -5.88
CA ILE A 131 7.35 31.64 -6.20
C ILE A 131 8.29 31.17 -5.09
N ASP A 132 7.90 31.32 -3.81
CA ASP A 132 8.71 30.92 -2.65
C ASP A 132 8.95 29.41 -2.53
N TYR A 133 8.17 28.60 -3.27
CA TYR A 133 8.28 27.14 -3.30
C TYR A 133 8.95 26.60 -4.57
N TRP A 134 9.48 27.45 -5.44
CA TRP A 134 10.10 27.00 -6.69
C TRP A 134 11.50 26.46 -6.43
N PRO A 135 11.78 25.18 -6.70
CA PRO A 135 13.13 24.67 -6.59
C PRO A 135 14.01 25.33 -7.66
N PRO A 136 15.31 25.51 -7.39
CA PRO A 136 16.23 26.24 -8.28
C PRO A 136 16.44 25.59 -9.65
N SER A 137 15.98 24.35 -9.85
CA SER A 137 16.06 23.60 -11.12
C SER A 137 14.88 23.83 -12.07
N LEU A 138 13.92 24.68 -11.71
CA LEU A 138 12.75 24.97 -12.55
C LEU A 138 13.17 25.79 -13.78
N LEU A 139 12.90 25.30 -14.99
CA LEU A 139 13.26 25.99 -16.23
C LEU A 139 12.11 26.84 -16.79
N SER A 140 10.90 26.30 -16.82
CA SER A 140 9.74 27.05 -17.29
C SER A 140 8.43 26.52 -16.72
N VAL A 141 7.42 27.40 -16.73
CA VAL A 141 6.05 27.09 -16.34
C VAL A 141 5.14 27.43 -17.50
N GLU A 142 4.24 26.52 -17.85
CA GLU A 142 3.16 26.79 -18.79
C GLU A 142 1.82 26.77 -18.09
N VAL A 143 0.96 27.71 -18.46
CA VAL A 143 -0.46 27.66 -18.12
C VAL A 143 -1.21 27.29 -19.39
N ARG A 144 -2.12 26.32 -19.25
CA ARG A 144 -2.98 25.80 -20.31
C ARG A 144 -4.45 25.94 -19.92
N SER A 145 -5.29 26.19 -20.90
CA SER A 145 -6.75 26.11 -20.73
C SER A 145 -7.18 24.67 -20.43
N MET A 146 -8.41 24.48 -19.96
CA MET A 146 -8.99 23.15 -19.75
C MET A 146 -9.04 22.30 -21.03
N ASN A 147 -8.97 22.93 -22.20
CA ASN A 147 -8.94 22.26 -23.50
C ASN A 147 -7.49 21.93 -23.95
N GLY A 148 -6.49 22.13 -23.09
CA GLY A 148 -5.09 21.79 -23.34
C GLY A 148 -4.27 22.85 -24.10
N GLN A 149 -4.89 23.95 -24.52
CA GLN A 149 -4.23 25.03 -25.26
C GLN A 149 -3.31 25.82 -24.33
N VAL A 150 -2.04 26.04 -24.71
CA VAL A 150 -1.12 26.93 -23.98
C VAL A 150 -1.63 28.36 -24.09
N ILE A 151 -1.84 28.99 -22.94
CA ILE A 151 -2.29 30.39 -22.84
C ILE A 151 -1.20 31.31 -22.31
N TRP A 152 -0.19 30.76 -21.65
CA TRP A 152 1.00 31.47 -21.20
C TRP A 152 2.17 30.51 -20.96
N ASN A 153 3.40 30.98 -21.15
CA ASN A 153 4.65 30.28 -20.84
C ASN A 153 5.63 31.30 -20.24
N SER A 154 6.30 30.94 -19.15
CA SER A 154 7.23 31.82 -18.45
C SER A 154 8.50 32.13 -19.24
N GLN A 155 8.90 31.24 -20.16
CA GLN A 155 10.16 31.29 -20.91
C GLN A 155 11.40 31.45 -20.01
N GLY A 156 11.31 30.98 -18.75
CA GLY A 156 12.35 31.17 -17.73
C GLY A 156 12.29 32.51 -16.99
N ASP A 157 11.41 33.43 -17.39
CA ASP A 157 11.09 34.62 -16.61
C ASP A 157 9.89 34.38 -15.69
N PHE A 158 10.23 34.25 -14.42
CA PHE A 158 9.35 33.87 -13.33
C PHE A 158 8.64 35.05 -12.67
N ASN A 159 9.02 36.28 -13.03
CA ASN A 159 8.45 37.50 -12.46
C ASN A 159 7.25 38.03 -13.25
N ALA A 160 7.02 37.53 -14.47
CA ALA A 160 6.03 38.03 -15.41
C ALA A 160 4.82 37.10 -15.55
N LEU A 161 4.10 36.84 -14.45
CA LEU A 161 2.91 35.97 -14.48
C LEU A 161 1.78 36.58 -15.33
N PRO A 162 0.97 35.74 -16.01
CA PRO A 162 -0.11 36.20 -16.87
C PRO A 162 -1.27 36.77 -16.04
N HIS A 163 -1.90 37.83 -16.53
CA HIS A 163 -3.23 38.22 -16.07
C HIS A 163 -4.26 37.20 -16.58
N LEU A 164 -4.51 36.17 -15.78
CA LEU A 164 -5.52 35.16 -16.06
C LEU A 164 -6.90 35.65 -15.60
N LYS A 165 -7.94 35.26 -16.34
CA LYS A 165 -9.32 35.51 -15.92
C LYS A 165 -9.72 34.47 -14.88
N ASN A 166 -10.77 34.76 -14.11
CA ASN A 166 -11.34 33.80 -13.16
C ASN A 166 -11.79 32.55 -13.93
N GLY A 167 -11.42 31.38 -13.43
CA GLY A 167 -11.61 30.11 -14.12
C GLY A 167 -10.60 29.03 -13.75
N CYS A 168 -10.68 27.91 -14.45
CA CYS A 168 -9.87 26.72 -14.20
C CYS A 168 -8.81 26.54 -15.29
N TYR A 169 -7.60 26.15 -14.88
CA TYR A 169 -6.45 25.98 -15.76
C TYR A 169 -5.57 24.79 -15.34
N TYR A 170 -4.76 24.32 -16.28
CA TYR A 170 -3.65 23.40 -16.00
C TYR A 170 -2.35 24.18 -15.96
N MET A 171 -1.53 23.93 -14.95
CA MET A 171 -0.17 24.45 -14.85
C MET A 171 0.82 23.30 -15.03
N SER A 172 1.68 23.37 -16.03
CA SER A 172 2.72 22.39 -16.33
C SER A 172 4.09 22.94 -15.95
N LEU A 173 4.87 22.18 -15.18
CA LEU A 173 6.22 22.56 -14.78
C LEU A 173 7.27 21.75 -15.55
N PHE A 174 8.26 22.46 -16.09
CA PHE A 174 9.35 21.91 -16.91
C PHE A 174 10.70 22.11 -16.21
N TRP A 175 11.52 21.06 -16.22
CA TRP A 175 12.87 21.04 -15.64
C TRP A 175 13.94 20.88 -16.73
N ASP A 176 15.20 20.80 -16.32
CA ASP A 176 16.45 20.78 -17.14
C ASP A 176 16.47 19.84 -18.37
N ASN A 177 15.50 18.95 -18.54
CA ASN A 177 15.34 18.03 -19.67
C ASN A 177 14.10 18.30 -20.56
N ASN A 178 13.38 19.42 -20.36
CA ASN A 178 12.10 19.73 -21.01
C ASN A 178 11.00 18.67 -20.82
N ALA A 179 11.14 17.76 -19.85
CA ALA A 179 10.07 16.84 -19.49
C ALA A 179 9.04 17.56 -18.62
N VAL A 180 7.77 17.45 -19.01
CA VAL A 180 6.65 17.76 -18.10
C VAL A 180 6.65 16.67 -17.04
N THR A 181 6.89 17.03 -15.79
CA THR A 181 6.88 16.05 -14.69
C THR A 181 5.76 16.29 -13.69
N ARG A 182 5.15 17.48 -13.71
CA ARG A 182 3.98 17.80 -12.87
C ARG A 182 3.03 18.72 -13.61
N ASN A 183 1.80 18.23 -13.75
CA ASN A 183 0.64 19.04 -14.12
C ASN A 183 -0.16 19.29 -12.84
N LYS A 184 -0.44 20.54 -12.52
CA LYS A 184 -1.27 20.94 -11.39
C LYS A 184 -2.53 21.63 -11.92
N PHE A 185 -3.68 21.20 -11.43
CA PHE A 185 -4.91 21.96 -11.65
C PHE A 185 -4.91 23.20 -10.76
N ILE A 186 -5.24 24.36 -11.33
CA ILE A 186 -5.38 25.62 -10.60
C ILE A 186 -6.76 26.24 -10.89
N GLN A 187 -7.36 26.84 -9.88
CA GLN A 187 -8.60 27.59 -9.97
C GLN A 187 -8.31 29.02 -9.52
N ILE A 188 -8.77 30.01 -10.29
CA ILE A 188 -8.66 31.43 -10.01
C ILE A 188 -10.07 31.95 -9.77
N ASP A 189 -10.32 32.48 -8.57
CA ASP A 189 -11.64 32.95 -8.13
C ASP A 189 -11.83 34.46 -8.30
#